data_AF-A0A7S4FZH8-F1
#
_entry.id   AF-A0A7S4FZH8-F1
#
_cell.length_a   1.000
_cell.length_b   1.000
_cell.length_c   1.000
_cell.angle_alpha   90.00
_cell.angle_beta   90.00
_cell.angle_gamma   90.00
#
_symmetry.space_group_name_H-M   'P 1'
#
loop_
_entity.id
_entity.type
_entity.pdbx_description
1 polymer ?
#
loop_
_entity_poly.entity_id
_entity_poly.type
_entity_poly.pdbx_seq_one_letter_code
_entity_poly.pdbx_strand_id
1 'polypeptide(L)'
;CDNAGADVLSMTLLARQLLQIGGPGARVALVANSTPALNDITCSELVDFVAGAAAVDPALAAYVQSGQLVCLPSGQQSTLLDLSQSGSELNGWVQMELKSTPKEEWLVVLDGMGRSLESNWQAGQYFKEGIDVLSLAMIKSEINAQRLEAEVYDCVVRLHGAETAASAV
;
A
#
# COMPACT_ATOMS: atom_id res chain seq x y z
N CYS A 1 -3.95 0.10 2.74
CA CYS A 1 -5.15 0.96 2.75
C CYS A 1 -5.33 1.52 4.15
N ASP A 2 -5.65 2.82 4.21
CA ASP A 2 -5.96 3.56 5.42
C ASP A 2 -7.47 3.47 5.72
N ASN A 3 -8.23 4.51 5.39
CA ASN A 3 -9.62 4.64 5.78
C ASN A 3 -10.59 3.91 4.82
N ALA A 4 -11.76 3.57 5.34
CA ALA A 4 -12.91 3.18 4.50
C ALA A 4 -13.48 4.37 3.70
N GLY A 5 -14.40 4.09 2.78
CA GLY A 5 -15.10 5.11 1.99
C GLY A 5 -14.29 5.66 0.82
N ALA A 6 -14.17 6.99 0.70
CA ALA A 6 -13.52 7.63 -0.44
C ALA A 6 -12.01 7.35 -0.55
N ASP A 7 -11.39 7.05 0.59
CA ASP A 7 -9.97 6.71 0.67
C ASP A 7 -9.66 5.37 -0.02
N VAL A 8 -10.31 4.28 0.43
CA VAL A 8 -10.18 2.98 -0.26
C VAL A 8 -10.62 3.02 -1.73
N LEU A 9 -11.58 3.87 -2.11
CA LEU A 9 -11.92 4.08 -3.52
C LEU A 9 -10.69 4.57 -4.30
N SER A 10 -9.98 5.55 -3.77
CA SER A 10 -8.78 6.13 -4.37
C SER A 10 -7.67 5.08 -4.52
N MET A 11 -7.44 4.27 -3.47
CA MET A 11 -6.48 3.16 -3.54
C MET A 11 -6.89 2.05 -4.51
N THR A 12 -8.18 1.78 -4.64
CA THR A 12 -8.71 0.81 -5.61
C THR A 12 -8.50 1.30 -7.04
N LEU A 13 -8.74 2.59 -7.31
CA LEU A 13 -8.48 3.20 -8.61
C LEU A 13 -6.99 3.26 -8.93
N LEU A 14 -6.13 3.53 -7.95
CA LEU A 14 -4.68 3.45 -8.11
C LEU A 14 -4.24 2.03 -8.46
N ALA A 15 -4.71 1.01 -7.74
CA ALA A 15 -4.43 -0.40 -8.05
C ALA A 15 -4.85 -0.77 -9.47
N ARG A 16 -6.06 -0.38 -9.87
CA ARG A 16 -6.56 -0.56 -11.24
C ARG A 16 -5.63 0.09 -12.27
N GLN A 17 -5.18 1.32 -12.03
CA GLN A 17 -4.29 2.04 -12.94
C GLN A 17 -2.90 1.38 -13.02
N LEU A 18 -2.35 0.94 -11.89
CA LEU A 18 -1.07 0.21 -11.83
C LEU A 18 -1.13 -1.11 -12.62
N LEU A 19 -2.23 -1.85 -12.50
CA LEU A 19 -2.45 -3.07 -13.28
C LEU A 19 -2.60 -2.79 -14.78
N GLN A 20 -3.23 -1.67 -15.13
CA GLN A 20 -3.37 -1.26 -16.54
C GLN A 20 -2.02 -0.92 -17.17
N ILE A 21 -1.16 -0.16 -16.47
CA ILE A 21 0.16 0.22 -17.00
C ILE A 21 1.15 -0.95 -16.98
N GLY A 22 1.07 -1.84 -15.99
CA GLY A 22 1.99 -2.98 -15.85
C GLY A 22 1.63 -4.19 -16.72
N GLY A 23 0.43 -4.23 -17.30
CA GLY A 23 0.04 -5.25 -18.27
C GLY A 23 -0.22 -6.65 -17.67
N PRO A 24 -0.16 -7.72 -18.48
CA PRO A 24 -0.57 -9.07 -18.05
C PRO A 24 0.23 -9.68 -16.89
N GLY A 25 1.49 -9.26 -16.74
CA GLY A 25 2.37 -9.72 -15.67
C GLY A 25 2.13 -9.02 -14.33
N ALA A 26 1.50 -7.84 -14.34
CA ALA A 26 1.31 -7.05 -13.14
C ALA A 26 0.37 -7.74 -12.15
N ARG A 27 0.72 -7.59 -10.86
CA ARG A 27 -0.02 -8.08 -9.71
C ARG A 27 -0.08 -6.97 -8.67
N VAL A 28 -1.23 -6.79 -8.03
CA VAL A 28 -1.42 -5.82 -6.95
C VAL A 28 -2.16 -6.49 -5.80
N ALA A 29 -1.64 -6.32 -4.59
CA ALA A 29 -2.32 -6.65 -3.36
C ALA A 29 -2.80 -5.37 -2.67
N LEU A 30 -4.11 -5.22 -2.51
CA LEU A 30 -4.67 -4.23 -1.59
C LEU A 30 -4.68 -4.84 -0.18
N VAL A 31 -3.99 -4.19 0.75
CA VAL A 31 -3.76 -4.72 2.09
C VAL A 31 -4.45 -3.83 3.12
N ALA A 32 -5.25 -4.45 4.00
CA ALA A 32 -6.09 -3.76 4.99
C ALA A 32 -6.00 -4.44 6.37
N ASN A 33 -6.49 -3.78 7.42
CA ASN A 33 -6.39 -4.30 8.78
C ASN A 33 -7.16 -5.61 8.95
N SER A 34 -6.67 -6.47 9.84
CA SER A 34 -7.40 -7.71 10.18
C SER A 34 -8.58 -7.45 11.11
N THR A 35 -8.50 -6.39 11.93
CA THR A 35 -9.57 -5.98 12.86
C THR A 35 -9.82 -4.48 12.77
N PRO A 36 -11.01 -4.00 13.18
CA PRO A 36 -11.31 -2.57 13.16
C PRO A 36 -10.34 -1.74 14.00
N ALA A 37 -9.95 -0.57 13.49
CA ALA A 37 -9.20 0.46 14.22
C ALA A 37 -9.64 1.85 13.75
N LEU A 38 -10.35 2.59 14.59
CA LEU A 38 -11.07 3.81 14.18
C LEU A 38 -11.94 3.58 12.94
N ASN A 39 -11.67 4.30 11.85
CA ASN A 39 -12.34 4.22 10.56
C ASN A 39 -11.47 3.60 9.47
N ASP A 40 -10.40 2.90 9.87
CA ASP A 40 -9.60 2.07 8.98
C ASP A 40 -10.45 0.97 8.38
N ILE A 41 -10.25 0.71 7.09
CA ILE A 41 -10.93 -0.41 6.45
C ILE A 41 -10.33 -1.75 6.91
N THR A 42 -11.21 -2.70 7.23
CA THR A 42 -10.81 -4.09 7.47
C THR A 42 -10.68 -4.87 6.17
N CYS A 43 -9.95 -5.98 6.17
CA CYS A 43 -9.82 -6.83 4.99
C CYS A 43 -11.16 -7.39 4.51
N SER A 44 -12.09 -7.72 5.42
CA SER A 44 -13.43 -8.16 5.03
C SER A 44 -14.20 -7.05 4.32
N GLU A 45 -14.16 -5.83 4.85
CA GLU A 45 -14.83 -4.68 4.22
C GLU A 45 -14.17 -4.29 2.90
N LEU A 46 -12.85 -4.44 2.78
CA LEU A 46 -12.11 -4.21 1.54
C LEU A 46 -12.54 -5.20 0.45
N VAL A 47 -12.70 -6.48 0.78
CA VAL A 47 -13.19 -7.50 -0.16
C VAL A 47 -14.59 -7.13 -0.66
N ASP A 48 -15.50 -6.79 0.24
CA ASP A 48 -16.86 -6.38 -0.13
C ASP A 48 -16.87 -5.11 -0.98
N PHE A 49 -16.03 -4.14 -0.63
CA PHE A 49 -15.87 -2.89 -1.38
C PHE A 49 -15.37 -3.14 -2.80
N VAL A 50 -14.30 -3.92 -2.95
CA VAL A 50 -13.71 -4.25 -4.26
C VAL A 50 -14.69 -5.07 -5.11
N ALA A 51 -15.47 -5.98 -4.50
CA ALA A 51 -16.53 -6.70 -5.20
C ALA A 51 -17.63 -5.76 -5.72
N GLY A 52 -18.05 -4.78 -4.90
CA GLY A 52 -19.00 -3.75 -5.32
C GLY A 52 -18.45 -2.87 -6.45
N ALA A 53 -17.19 -2.46 -6.38
CA ALA A 53 -16.53 -1.69 -7.43
C ALA A 53 -16.39 -2.50 -8.73
N ALA A 54 -16.02 -3.77 -8.64
CA ALA A 54 -15.92 -4.68 -9.78
C ALA A 54 -17.26 -4.91 -10.48
N ALA A 55 -18.39 -4.84 -9.75
CA ALA A 55 -19.72 -4.98 -10.36
C ALA A 55 -20.06 -3.85 -11.36
N VAL A 56 -19.37 -2.70 -11.27
CA VAL A 56 -19.61 -1.53 -12.14
C VAL A 56 -18.40 -1.17 -13.01
N ASP A 57 -17.22 -1.76 -12.78
CA ASP A 57 -16.01 -1.59 -13.59
C ASP A 57 -15.54 -2.93 -14.17
N PRO A 58 -15.83 -3.21 -15.46
CA PRO A 58 -15.45 -4.46 -16.11
C PRO A 58 -13.93 -4.73 -16.15
N ALA A 59 -13.11 -3.68 -16.17
CA ALA A 59 -11.65 -3.86 -16.17
C ALA A 59 -11.18 -4.32 -14.79
N LEU A 60 -11.70 -3.70 -13.73
CA LEU A 60 -11.45 -4.14 -12.35
C LEU A 60 -11.93 -5.57 -12.12
N ALA A 61 -13.12 -5.91 -12.62
CA ALA A 61 -13.66 -7.27 -12.55
C ALA A 61 -12.72 -8.30 -13.19
N ALA A 62 -12.16 -8.00 -14.37
CA ALA A 62 -11.22 -8.88 -15.04
C ALA A 62 -9.96 -9.11 -14.19
N TYR A 63 -9.42 -8.07 -13.55
CA TYR A 63 -8.25 -8.19 -12.68
C TYR A 63 -8.51 -9.01 -11.41
N VAL A 64 -9.70 -8.88 -10.82
CA VAL A 64 -10.09 -9.72 -9.67
C VAL A 64 -10.25 -11.18 -10.11
N GLN A 65 -10.93 -11.42 -11.24
CA GLN A 65 -11.16 -12.79 -11.75
C GLN A 65 -9.87 -13.50 -12.17
N SER A 66 -8.89 -12.77 -12.72
CA SER A 66 -7.60 -13.33 -13.11
C SER A 66 -6.62 -13.50 -11.94
N GLY A 67 -6.98 -13.03 -10.73
CA GLY A 67 -6.10 -13.00 -9.56
C GLY A 67 -4.99 -11.96 -9.65
N GLN A 68 -5.08 -11.02 -10.60
CA GLN A 68 -4.16 -9.89 -10.71
C GLN A 68 -4.34 -8.88 -9.58
N LEU A 69 -5.58 -8.70 -9.12
CA LEU A 69 -5.90 -7.91 -7.93
C LEU A 69 -6.38 -8.84 -6.82
N VAL A 70 -5.70 -8.80 -5.69
CA VAL A 70 -6.09 -9.54 -4.48
C VAL A 70 -6.26 -8.58 -3.30
N CYS A 71 -7.12 -8.96 -2.36
CA CYS A 71 -7.26 -8.28 -1.07
C CYS A 71 -6.68 -9.18 0.02
N LEU A 72 -5.80 -8.66 0.88
CA LEU A 72 -5.11 -9.44 1.90
C LEU A 72 -5.17 -8.76 3.29
N PRO A 73 -5.30 -9.54 4.37
CA PRO A 73 -5.20 -9.00 5.72
C PRO A 73 -3.74 -8.69 6.04
N SER A 74 -3.50 -7.50 6.60
CA SER A 74 -2.17 -7.07 7.07
C SER A 74 -1.71 -7.80 8.33
N GLY A 75 -2.63 -8.42 9.09
CA GLY A 75 -2.38 -8.90 10.45
C GLY A 75 -2.45 -7.81 11.52
N GLN A 76 -2.64 -6.55 11.13
CA GLN A 76 -2.61 -5.39 12.04
C GLN A 76 -3.98 -5.12 12.65
N GLN A 77 -3.95 -4.51 13.83
CA GLN A 77 -5.11 -4.16 14.66
C GLN A 77 -5.08 -2.69 15.12
N SER A 78 -4.15 -1.90 14.58
CA SER A 78 -3.87 -0.52 14.97
C SER A 78 -4.03 0.42 13.78
N THR A 79 -4.16 1.71 14.06
CA THR A 79 -4.11 2.80 13.06
C THR A 79 -2.68 3.06 12.56
N LEU A 80 -1.69 2.51 13.27
CA LEU A 80 -0.29 2.47 12.86
C LEU A 80 0.04 1.12 12.24
N LEU A 81 1.10 1.09 11.43
CA LEU A 81 1.55 -0.11 10.73
C LEU A 81 2.94 -0.53 11.22
N ASP A 82 3.03 -1.65 11.91
CA ASP A 82 4.31 -2.29 12.22
C ASP A 82 4.63 -3.36 11.15
N LEU A 83 5.45 -2.97 10.17
CA LEU A 83 5.86 -3.85 9.07
C LEU A 83 6.64 -5.08 9.56
N SER A 84 7.28 -5.03 10.73
CA SER A 84 8.00 -6.16 11.31
C SER A 84 7.08 -7.28 11.81
N GLN A 85 5.78 -6.97 11.99
CA GLN A 85 4.76 -7.89 12.49
C GLN A 85 3.62 -8.09 11.47
N SER A 86 3.98 -8.21 10.19
CA SER A 86 3.02 -8.51 9.12
C SER A 86 2.41 -9.91 9.26
N GLY A 87 1.13 -10.04 8.92
CA GLY A 87 0.36 -11.28 9.00
C GLY A 87 0.87 -12.39 8.08
N SER A 88 0.62 -13.65 8.44
CA SER A 88 1.10 -14.83 7.71
C SER A 88 0.58 -14.92 6.28
N GLU A 89 -0.66 -14.49 6.03
CA GLU A 89 -1.25 -14.48 4.68
C GLU A 89 -0.53 -13.50 3.75
N LEU A 90 -0.31 -12.26 4.21
CA LEU A 90 0.47 -11.27 3.48
C LEU A 90 1.90 -11.77 3.22
N ASN A 91 2.55 -12.30 4.26
CA ASN A 91 3.91 -12.85 4.12
C ASN A 91 3.94 -14.01 3.13
N GLY A 92 2.95 -14.91 3.16
CA GLY A 92 2.84 -16.03 2.23
C GLY A 92 2.70 -15.57 0.79
N TRP A 93 1.83 -14.58 0.54
CA TRP A 93 1.65 -14.01 -0.80
C TRP A 93 2.94 -13.35 -1.31
N VAL A 94 3.57 -12.50 -0.50
CA VAL A 94 4.83 -11.83 -0.87
C VAL A 94 5.93 -12.86 -1.20
N GLN A 95 6.07 -13.92 -0.38
CA GLN A 95 7.04 -14.99 -0.62
C GLN A 95 6.75 -15.81 -1.88
N MET A 96 5.49 -15.93 -2.28
CA MET A 96 5.11 -16.61 -3.52
C MET A 96 5.46 -15.75 -4.74
N GLU A 97 5.09 -14.48 -4.75
CA GLU A 97 5.37 -13.56 -5.86
C GLU A 97 6.87 -13.31 -6.04
N LEU A 98 7.64 -13.26 -4.94
CA LEU A 98 9.11 -13.12 -4.99
C LEU A 98 9.83 -14.27 -5.71
N LYS A 99 9.16 -15.40 -5.97
CA LYS A 99 9.74 -16.52 -6.74
C LYS A 99 9.77 -16.23 -8.24
N SER A 100 8.90 -15.36 -8.72
CA SER A 100 8.70 -15.07 -10.15
C SER A 100 8.96 -13.61 -10.52
N THR A 101 9.00 -12.71 -9.54
CA THR A 101 9.11 -11.27 -9.76
C THR A 101 10.40 -10.72 -9.15
N PRO A 102 11.35 -10.20 -9.95
CA PRO A 102 12.58 -9.55 -9.48
C PRO A 102 12.27 -8.40 -8.51
N LYS A 103 13.16 -8.13 -7.54
CA LYS A 103 12.91 -7.13 -6.48
C LYS A 103 12.75 -5.71 -7.03
N GLU A 104 13.43 -5.42 -8.13
CA GLU A 104 13.45 -4.15 -8.85
C GLU A 104 12.09 -3.83 -9.51
N GLU A 105 11.18 -4.79 -9.56
CA GLU A 105 9.82 -4.64 -10.08
C GLU A 105 8.79 -4.50 -8.95
N TRP A 106 9.22 -4.41 -7.68
CA TRP A 106 8.33 -4.24 -6.54
C TRP A 106 8.15 -2.77 -6.17
N LEU A 107 6.89 -2.40 -5.99
CA LEU A 107 6.48 -1.14 -5.41
C LEU A 107 5.63 -1.41 -4.16
N VAL A 108 6.05 -0.86 -3.03
CA VAL A 108 5.26 -0.83 -1.79
C VAL A 108 4.62 0.53 -1.65
N VAL A 109 3.29 0.59 -1.61
CA VAL A 109 2.56 1.85 -1.39
C VAL A 109 2.05 1.90 0.04
N LEU A 110 2.51 2.89 0.81
CA LEU A 110 2.07 3.17 2.17
C LEU A 110 1.07 4.32 2.13
N ASP A 111 -0.13 4.06 2.62
CA ASP A 111 -1.29 4.94 2.52
C ASP A 111 -1.69 5.45 3.90
N GLY A 112 -1.84 6.77 4.04
CA GLY A 112 -2.32 7.44 5.26
C GLY A 112 -1.22 7.93 6.20
N MET A 113 -1.56 8.93 7.03
CA MET A 113 -0.61 9.57 7.96
C MET A 113 -0.08 8.59 9.01
N GLY A 114 -0.95 7.81 9.65
CA GLY A 114 -0.54 6.86 10.68
C GLY A 114 0.44 5.82 10.13
N ARG A 115 0.06 5.20 9.01
CA ARG A 115 0.81 4.09 8.40
C ARG A 115 2.07 4.52 7.66
N SER A 116 2.13 5.70 7.05
CA SER A 116 3.26 6.12 6.22
C SER A 116 4.14 7.21 6.85
N LEU A 117 3.57 8.15 7.61
CA LEU A 117 4.31 9.27 8.21
C LEU A 117 4.68 8.98 9.67
N GLU A 118 3.76 8.43 10.46
CA GLU A 118 3.99 8.26 11.89
C GLU A 118 4.81 7.01 12.18
N SER A 119 4.47 5.87 11.57
CA SER A 119 5.14 4.59 11.82
C SER A 119 6.22 4.22 10.81
N ASN A 120 6.18 4.73 9.57
CA ASN A 120 7.02 4.21 8.47
C ASN A 120 7.72 5.29 7.61
N TRP A 121 7.96 6.48 8.15
CA TRP A 121 8.57 7.60 7.40
C TRP A 121 9.93 7.28 6.75
N GLN A 122 10.67 6.34 7.33
CA GLN A 122 11.98 5.89 6.84
C GLN A 122 11.96 4.41 6.45
N ALA A 123 10.79 3.83 6.16
CA ALA A 123 10.67 2.39 5.92
C ALA A 123 11.54 1.89 4.76
N GLY A 124 11.80 2.73 3.75
CA GLY A 124 12.63 2.39 2.59
C GLY A 124 14.00 1.78 2.95
N GLN A 125 14.68 2.27 4.00
CA GLN A 125 15.99 1.75 4.40
C GLN A 125 15.95 0.32 4.98
N TYR A 126 14.76 -0.18 5.33
CA TYR A 126 14.55 -1.53 5.87
C TYR A 126 14.05 -2.51 4.81
N PHE A 127 13.68 -2.03 3.61
CA PHE A 127 13.38 -2.90 2.48
C PHE A 127 14.67 -3.38 1.81
N LYS A 128 14.57 -4.50 1.10
CA LYS A 128 15.71 -5.03 0.32
C LYS A 128 16.02 -4.05 -0.82
N GLU A 129 17.30 -3.93 -1.17
CA GLU A 129 17.75 -3.20 -2.35
C GLU A 129 16.94 -3.63 -3.60
N GLY A 130 16.59 -2.63 -4.41
CA GLY A 130 15.73 -2.74 -5.59
C GLY A 130 14.25 -2.42 -5.34
N ILE A 131 13.75 -2.48 -4.10
CA ILE A 131 12.33 -2.27 -3.82
C ILE A 131 12.03 -0.78 -3.63
N ASP A 132 11.10 -0.26 -4.43
CA ASP A 132 10.62 1.11 -4.29
C ASP A 132 9.52 1.21 -3.23
N VAL A 133 9.54 2.28 -2.42
CA VAL A 133 8.52 2.56 -1.41
C VAL A 133 7.91 3.94 -1.64
N LEU A 134 6.61 3.99 -1.93
CA LEU A 134 5.85 5.22 -2.14
C LEU A 134 4.96 5.50 -0.93
N SER A 135 5.21 6.61 -0.26
CA SER A 135 4.35 7.12 0.82
C SER A 135 3.37 8.15 0.27
N LEU A 136 2.08 7.90 0.49
CA LEU A 136 0.97 8.78 0.14
C LEU A 136 0.21 9.14 1.42
N ALA A 137 0.14 10.43 1.76
CA ALA A 137 -0.60 10.86 2.94
C ALA A 137 -1.03 12.33 2.86
N MET A 138 -1.92 12.70 3.76
CA MET A 138 -2.21 14.08 4.11
C MET A 138 -1.77 14.31 5.56
N ILE A 139 -1.11 15.42 5.85
CA ILE A 139 -0.72 15.79 7.20
C ILE A 139 -1.97 16.25 7.95
N LYS A 140 -2.36 15.58 9.04
CA LYS A 140 -3.59 15.88 9.81
C LYS A 140 -3.30 16.35 11.24
N SER A 141 -2.05 16.61 11.61
CA SER A 141 -1.68 17.09 12.96
C SER A 141 -0.57 18.13 12.92
N GLU A 142 -0.64 19.12 13.82
CA GLU A 142 0.34 20.21 13.92
C GLU A 142 1.74 19.69 14.26
N ILE A 143 1.84 18.64 15.09
CA ILE A 143 3.13 18.05 15.47
C ILE A 143 3.84 17.47 14.24
N ASN A 144 3.11 16.77 13.36
CA ASN A 144 3.70 16.23 12.14
C ASN A 144 4.00 17.32 11.11
N ALA A 145 3.15 18.35 11.03
CA ALA A 145 3.38 19.52 10.18
C ALA A 145 4.71 20.23 10.56
N GLN A 146 4.89 20.53 11.85
CA GLN A 146 6.13 21.12 12.36
C GLN A 146 7.34 20.22 12.13
N ARG A 147 7.22 18.90 12.36
CA ARG A 147 8.30 17.94 12.14
C ARG A 147 8.78 17.90 10.68
N LEU A 148 7.88 18.16 9.73
CA LEU A 148 8.14 18.10 8.30
C LEU A 148 8.36 19.48 7.66
N GLU A 149 8.38 20.56 8.47
CA GLU A 149 8.44 21.95 7.99
C GLU A 149 7.36 22.24 6.92
N ALA A 150 6.17 21.69 7.16
CA ALA A 150 5.01 21.75 6.28
C ALA A 150 3.78 22.30 7.02
N GLU A 151 2.67 22.47 6.31
CA GLU A 151 1.40 22.91 6.89
C GLU A 151 0.44 21.73 7.12
N VAL A 152 -0.52 21.91 8.04
CA VAL A 152 -1.61 20.94 8.19
C VAL A 152 -2.42 20.92 6.89
N TYR A 153 -2.75 19.71 6.45
CA TYR A 153 -3.39 19.33 5.19
C TYR A 153 -2.51 19.34 3.95
N ASP A 154 -1.21 19.63 4.07
CA ASP A 154 -0.30 19.36 2.97
C ASP A 154 -0.30 17.87 2.60
N CYS A 155 -0.26 17.62 1.30
CA CYS A 155 -0.17 16.29 0.73
C CYS A 155 1.30 15.87 0.66
N VAL A 156 1.58 14.67 1.15
CA VAL A 156 2.86 14.00 1.01
C VAL A 156 2.77 12.98 -0.11
N VAL A 157 3.64 13.13 -1.10
CA VAL A 157 3.93 12.12 -2.13
C VAL A 157 5.43 11.93 -2.14
N ARG A 158 5.92 10.85 -1.53
CA ARG A 158 7.35 10.60 -1.37
C ARG A 158 7.71 9.22 -1.87
N LEU A 159 8.52 9.18 -2.93
CA LEU A 159 9.14 7.95 -3.41
C LEU A 159 10.52 7.80 -2.77
N HIS A 160 10.72 6.68 -2.09
CA HIS A 160 12.04 6.18 -1.72
C HIS A 160 12.46 5.15 -2.76
N GLY A 161 13.40 5.54 -3.62
CA GLY A 161 14.05 4.59 -4.51
C GLY A 161 15.07 3.75 -3.74
N ALA A 162 15.32 2.53 -4.20
CA ALA A 162 16.55 1.85 -3.81
C ALA A 162 17.74 2.74 -4.20
N GLU A 163 18.58 3.12 -3.23
CA GLU A 163 19.89 3.65 -3.58
C GLU A 163 20.60 2.57 -4.41
N THR A 164 20.66 2.72 -5.73
CA THR A 164 21.70 2.05 -6.51
C THR A 164 22.98 2.50 -5.86
N ALA A 165 23.73 1.55 -5.28
CA ALA A 165 25.06 1.82 -4.75
C ALA A 165 25.79 2.74 -5.72
N ALA A 166 25.89 4.03 -5.37
CA ALA A 166 26.71 4.96 -6.11
C ALA A 166 28.11 4.37 -6.00
N SER A 167 28.63 3.91 -7.14
CA SER A 167 29.94 3.30 -7.26
C SER A 167 30.92 4.17 -6.49
N ALA A 168 31.44 3.64 -5.37
CA ALA A 168 32.62 4.17 -4.73
C ALA A 168 33.75 4.05 -5.76
N VAL A 169 34.07 5.17 -6.41
CA VAL A 169 35.29 5.37 -7.21
C VAL A 169 36.13 6.41 -6.47
#